data_AF-A0A9W4ST47-F1
#
_entry.id   AF-A0A9W4ST47-F1
#
_cell.length_a   1.000
_cell.length_b   1.000
_cell.length_c   1.000
_cell.angle_alpha   90.00
_cell.angle_beta   90.00
_cell.angle_gamma   90.00
#
_symmetry.space_group_name_H-M   'P 1'
#
loop_
_entity.id
_entity.type
_entity.pdbx_description
1 polymer ?
#
loop_
_entity_poly.entity_id
_entity_poly.type
_entity_poly.pdbx_seq_one_letter_code
_entity_poly.pdbx_strand_id
1 'polypeptide(L)'
;MSFPRKRHALMKQNLSKFWNALPSADIVDDILSLESGVFPNVRDNPSKIFIRKAYTDLFKEIKALIESHKYYRIVITGNPGIGKSYFLYYLLYELAKSGETVVLDSHDRDKCIVFKHAMVKLENIGNVGHILNEETNWYLVDTKKPLRYGAITILVSSQTHDIIR
;
A
#
# COMPACT_ATOMS: atom_id res chain seq x y z
N MET A 1 7.82 -2.66 -25.41
CA MET A 1 6.45 -3.04 -25.82
C MET A 1 5.47 -2.04 -25.23
N SER A 2 4.75 -1.31 -26.08
CA SER A 2 3.74 -0.32 -25.67
C SER A 2 2.46 -1.04 -25.27
N PHE A 3 2.07 -0.95 -23.99
CA PHE A 3 0.76 -1.43 -23.55
C PHE A 3 -0.36 -0.54 -24.15
N PRO A 4 -1.47 -1.11 -24.64
CA PRO A 4 -2.51 -0.33 -25.31
C PRO A 4 -3.12 0.73 -24.37
N ARG A 5 -3.17 1.99 -24.83
CA ARG A 5 -3.59 3.19 -24.07
C ARG A 5 -4.92 3.02 -23.31
N LYS A 6 -5.89 2.28 -23.86
CA LYS A 6 -7.20 2.02 -23.24
C LYS A 6 -7.10 1.23 -21.92
N ARG A 7 -6.20 0.24 -21.85
CA ARG A 7 -6.03 -0.61 -20.64
C ARG A 7 -5.40 0.17 -19.49
N HIS A 8 -4.47 1.07 -19.81
CA HIS A 8 -3.84 1.97 -18.84
C HIS A 8 -4.83 2.97 -18.24
N ALA A 9 -5.71 3.55 -19.07
CA ALA A 9 -6.74 4.48 -18.60
C ALA A 9 -7.76 3.81 -17.67
N LEU A 10 -8.21 2.61 -18.01
CA LEU A 10 -9.14 1.83 -17.18
C LEU A 10 -8.51 1.45 -15.83
N MET A 11 -7.24 1.02 -15.83
CA MET A 11 -6.51 0.70 -14.60
C MET A 11 -6.39 1.94 -13.70
N LYS A 12 -6.00 3.09 -14.28
CA LYS A 12 -5.92 4.35 -13.52
C LYS A 12 -7.28 4.73 -12.94
N GLN A 13 -8.36 4.63 -13.72
CA GLN A 13 -9.72 4.93 -13.26
C GLN A 13 -10.14 4.01 -12.10
N ASN A 14 -9.85 2.71 -12.19
CA ASN A 14 -10.17 1.76 -11.12
C ASN A 14 -9.38 2.05 -9.84
N LEU A 15 -8.09 2.38 -9.96
CA LEU A 15 -7.26 2.78 -8.81
C LEU A 15 -7.75 4.08 -8.18
N SER A 16 -8.18 5.06 -8.98
CA SER A 16 -8.79 6.30 -8.46
C SER A 16 -10.10 6.03 -7.73
N LYS A 17 -10.98 5.18 -8.28
CA LYS A 17 -12.21 4.78 -7.59
C LYS A 17 -11.92 4.07 -6.28
N PHE A 18 -11.01 3.10 -6.30
CA PHE A 18 -10.55 2.39 -5.11
C PHE A 18 -10.07 3.36 -4.03
N TRP A 19 -9.07 4.20 -4.33
CA TRP A 19 -8.47 5.11 -3.37
C TRP A 19 -9.47 6.11 -2.80
N ASN A 20 -10.30 6.70 -3.66
CA ASN A 20 -11.28 7.71 -3.25
C ASN A 20 -12.45 7.13 -2.45
N ALA A 21 -12.68 5.81 -2.50
CA ALA A 21 -13.69 5.14 -1.69
C ALA A 21 -13.20 4.76 -0.29
N LEU A 22 -11.88 4.70 -0.05
CA LEU A 22 -11.33 4.28 1.25
C LEU A 22 -11.66 5.23 2.41
N PRO A 23 -11.62 6.58 2.26
CA PRO A 23 -11.88 7.47 3.39
C PRO A 23 -13.29 7.34 3.97
N SER A 24 -14.28 7.02 3.14
CA SER A 24 -15.67 6.79 3.53
C SER A 24 -16.00 5.32 3.77
N ALA A 25 -15.04 4.41 3.58
CA ALA A 25 -15.25 3.01 3.88
C ALA A 25 -15.24 2.78 5.41
N ASP A 26 -15.97 1.76 5.82
CA ASP A 26 -16.03 1.32 7.20
C ASP A 26 -15.81 -0.19 7.30
N ILE A 27 -15.38 -0.60 8.50
CA ILE A 27 -15.20 -2.00 8.88
C ILE A 27 -16.38 -2.38 9.77
N VAL A 28 -17.23 -3.28 9.28
CA VAL A 28 -18.36 -3.85 10.02
C VAL A 28 -18.19 -5.36 10.06
N ASP A 29 -18.28 -5.97 11.24
CA ASP A 29 -18.06 -7.40 11.47
C ASP A 29 -16.76 -7.91 10.82
N ASP A 30 -15.66 -7.17 11.06
CA ASP A 30 -14.33 -7.44 10.49
C ASP A 30 -14.28 -7.40 8.95
N ILE A 31 -15.27 -6.81 8.27
CA ILE A 31 -15.29 -6.68 6.81
C ILE A 31 -15.14 -5.22 6.40
N LEU A 32 -14.05 -4.91 5.70
CA LEU A 32 -13.89 -3.64 5.01
C LEU A 32 -14.64 -3.68 3.68
N SER A 33 -15.59 -2.77 3.51
CA SER A 33 -16.44 -2.67 2.31
C SER A 33 -16.25 -1.34 1.59
N LEU A 34 -16.10 -1.38 0.26
CA LEU A 34 -16.08 -0.19 -0.59
C LEU A 34 -17.46 0.05 -1.17
N GLU A 35 -18.00 1.25 -1.00
CA GLU A 35 -19.26 1.67 -1.65
C GLU A 35 -19.12 1.79 -3.18
N SER A 36 -17.91 2.09 -3.64
CA SER A 36 -17.58 2.14 -5.06
C SER A 36 -16.15 1.66 -5.33
N GLY A 37 -15.94 1.02 -6.49
CA GLY A 37 -14.65 0.44 -6.82
C GLY A 37 -14.47 -0.97 -6.24
N VAL A 38 -13.23 -1.45 -6.31
CA VAL A 38 -12.85 -2.82 -6.01
C VAL A 38 -11.44 -2.83 -5.44
N PHE A 39 -11.11 -3.84 -4.63
CA PHE A 39 -9.73 -4.10 -4.25
C PHE A 39 -8.97 -4.65 -5.46
N PRO A 40 -8.04 -3.87 -6.06
CA PRO A 40 -7.35 -4.27 -7.28
C PRO A 40 -6.49 -5.51 -7.01
N ASN A 41 -6.14 -6.29 -8.05
CA ASN A 41 -5.20 -7.42 -7.94
C ASN A 41 -5.58 -8.51 -6.91
N VAL A 42 -6.81 -8.49 -6.39
CA VAL A 42 -7.41 -9.58 -5.62
C VAL A 42 -8.28 -10.39 -6.58
N ARG A 43 -8.33 -11.71 -6.40
CA ARG A 43 -9.16 -12.60 -7.22
C ARG A 43 -10.61 -12.08 -7.25
N ASP A 44 -11.18 -12.00 -8.45
CA ASP A 44 -12.53 -11.50 -8.73
C ASP A 44 -12.76 -10.00 -8.41
N ASN A 45 -11.69 -9.25 -8.07
CA ASN A 45 -11.74 -7.83 -7.71
C ASN A 45 -12.92 -7.52 -6.79
N PRO A 46 -12.94 -8.06 -5.56
CA PRO A 46 -14.08 -7.92 -4.68
C PRO A 46 -14.21 -6.47 -4.23
N SER A 47 -15.43 -6.07 -3.86
CA SER A 47 -15.68 -4.80 -3.13
C SER A 47 -15.50 -4.95 -1.62
N LYS A 48 -15.19 -6.15 -1.13
CA LYS A 48 -15.09 -6.48 0.30
C LYS A 48 -13.86 -7.33 0.59
N ILE A 49 -13.22 -7.07 1.72
CA ILE A 49 -12.15 -7.92 2.26
C ILE A 49 -12.32 -8.13 3.76
N PHE A 50 -11.88 -9.30 4.24
CA PHE A 50 -11.85 -9.60 5.66
C PHE A 50 -10.60 -9.01 6.33
N ILE A 51 -10.79 -8.24 7.39
CA ILE A 51 -9.77 -7.61 8.22
C ILE A 51 -9.50 -8.49 9.42
N ARG A 52 -8.31 -9.09 9.45
CA ARG A 52 -7.91 -9.93 10.57
C ARG A 52 -7.55 -9.07 11.77
N LYS A 53 -7.81 -9.55 12.99
CA LYS A 53 -7.29 -8.93 14.22
C LYS A 53 -5.79 -8.64 14.16
N ALA A 54 -5.01 -9.54 13.56
CA ALA A 54 -3.57 -9.33 13.37
C ALA A 54 -3.22 -8.08 12.57
N TYR A 55 -4.08 -7.61 11.66
CA TYR A 55 -3.84 -6.39 10.87
C TYR A 55 -3.97 -5.15 11.75
N THR A 56 -5.02 -5.09 12.56
CA THR A 56 -5.25 -3.95 13.47
C THR A 56 -4.19 -3.90 14.57
N ASP A 57 -3.79 -5.05 15.11
CA ASP A 57 -2.71 -5.15 16.09
C ASP A 57 -1.36 -4.71 15.51
N LEU A 58 -0.96 -5.24 14.34
CA LEU A 58 0.30 -4.84 13.68
C LEU A 58 0.34 -3.34 13.36
N PHE A 59 -0.77 -2.76 12.89
CA PHE A 59 -0.79 -1.35 12.56
C PHE A 59 -0.63 -0.46 13.81
N LYS A 60 -1.23 -0.84 14.94
CA LYS A 60 -1.02 -0.15 16.22
C LYS A 60 0.45 -0.19 16.65
N GLU A 61 1.09 -1.34 16.54
CA GLU A 61 2.51 -1.48 16.86
C GLU A 61 3.38 -0.62 15.94
N ILE A 62 3.12 -0.65 14.62
CA ILE A 62 3.82 0.18 13.63
C ILE A 62 3.71 1.67 13.99
N LYS A 63 2.51 2.16 14.31
CA LYS A 63 2.33 3.57 14.71
C LYS A 63 3.12 3.92 15.96
N ALA A 64 3.08 3.08 16.99
CA ALA A 64 3.86 3.32 18.21
C ALA A 64 5.38 3.38 17.95
N LEU A 65 5.90 2.53 17.05
CA LEU A 65 7.31 2.54 16.66
C LEU A 65 7.70 3.82 15.91
N ILE A 66 6.81 4.33 15.05
CA ILE A 66 7.01 5.57 14.29
C ILE A 66 6.93 6.79 15.22
N GLU A 67 5.89 6.87 16.06
CA GLU A 67 5.67 7.98 17.00
C GLU A 67 6.78 8.11 18.04
N SER A 68 7.39 6.99 18.44
CA SER A 68 8.57 7.01 19.31
C SER A 68 9.86 7.50 18.61
N HIS A 69 9.79 7.85 17.32
CA HIS A 69 10.93 8.25 16.47
C HIS A 69 12.06 7.22 16.45
N LYS A 70 11.77 5.98 16.85
CA LYS A 70 12.75 4.91 17.01
C LYS A 70 13.00 4.19 15.69
N TYR A 71 11.95 4.01 14.89
CA TYR A 71 12.02 3.34 13.60
C TYR A 71 11.07 3.99 12.59
N TYR A 72 11.60 4.29 11.41
CA TYR A 72 10.84 4.74 10.25
C TYR A 72 10.95 3.77 9.07
N ARG A 73 11.63 2.63 9.25
CA ARG A 73 11.71 1.55 8.27
C ARG A 73 11.41 0.22 8.96
N ILE A 74 10.36 -0.45 8.54
CA ILE A 74 9.83 -1.66 9.17
C ILE A 74 9.71 -2.74 8.11
N VAL A 75 10.18 -3.94 8.45
CA VAL A 75 10.05 -5.13 7.59
C VAL A 75 9.05 -6.08 8.24
N ILE A 76 8.00 -6.40 7.49
CA ILE A 76 6.97 -7.34 7.89
C ILE A 76 7.18 -8.61 7.09
N THR A 77 7.54 -9.68 7.82
CA THR A 77 7.77 -10.99 7.23
C THR A 77 6.65 -11.95 7.61
N GLY A 78 6.51 -13.02 6.83
CA GLY A 78 5.62 -14.12 7.16
C GLY A 78 5.54 -15.13 6.03
N ASN A 79 4.90 -16.26 6.29
CA ASN A 79 4.77 -17.32 5.30
C ASN A 79 4.01 -16.84 4.05
N PRO A 80 4.33 -17.39 2.86
CA PRO A 80 3.51 -17.17 1.67
C PRO A 80 2.02 -17.47 1.95
N GLY A 81 1.11 -16.66 1.40
CA GLY A 81 -0.32 -16.84 1.59
C GLY A 81 -0.91 -16.39 2.95
N ILE A 82 -0.10 -15.93 3.91
CA ILE A 82 -0.60 -15.49 5.23
C ILE A 82 -1.44 -14.19 5.17
N GLY A 83 -1.52 -13.53 4.02
CA GLY A 83 -2.34 -12.34 3.80
C GLY A 83 -1.61 -11.00 3.88
N LYS A 84 -0.30 -10.95 3.58
CA LYS A 84 0.49 -9.70 3.57
C LYS A 84 -0.06 -8.66 2.57
N SER A 85 -0.48 -9.09 1.38
CA SER A 85 -1.08 -8.18 0.39
C SER A 85 -2.42 -7.61 0.87
N TYR A 86 -3.21 -8.39 1.61
CA TYR A 86 -4.43 -7.88 2.26
C TYR A 86 -4.12 -6.90 3.39
N PHE A 87 -3.04 -7.13 4.13
CA PHE A 87 -2.56 -6.17 5.11
C PHE A 87 -2.15 -4.83 4.46
N LEU A 88 -1.53 -4.84 3.27
CA LEU A 88 -1.27 -3.60 2.54
C LEU A 88 -2.56 -2.84 2.18
N TYR A 89 -3.65 -3.53 1.83
CA TYR A 89 -4.95 -2.86 1.63
C TYR A 89 -5.50 -2.24 2.91
N TYR A 90 -5.33 -2.92 4.04
CA TYR A 90 -5.67 -2.35 5.34
C TYR A 90 -4.83 -1.11 5.68
N LEU A 91 -3.52 -1.12 5.38
CA LEU A 91 -2.69 0.07 5.51
C LEU A 91 -3.16 1.21 4.61
N LEU A 92 -3.43 0.94 3.33
CA LEU A 92 -3.96 1.95 2.41
C LEU A 92 -5.27 2.54 2.91
N TYR A 93 -6.15 1.74 3.50
CA TYR A 93 -7.38 2.19 4.14
C TYR A 93 -7.13 3.18 5.28
N GLU A 94 -6.30 2.80 6.26
CA GLU A 94 -5.98 3.66 7.41
C GLU A 94 -5.31 4.97 6.96
N LEU A 95 -4.35 4.87 6.02
CA LEU A 95 -3.62 6.02 5.49
C LEU A 95 -4.50 6.94 4.65
N ALA A 96 -5.47 6.40 3.90
CA ALA A 96 -6.45 7.20 3.19
C ALA A 96 -7.37 7.96 4.15
N LYS A 97 -7.81 7.33 5.25
CA LYS A 97 -8.65 7.99 6.27
C LYS A 97 -7.93 9.12 6.99
N SER A 98 -6.62 9.01 7.21
CA SER A 98 -5.81 10.09 7.78
C SER A 98 -5.32 11.11 6.74
N GLY A 99 -5.63 10.93 5.44
CA GLY A 99 -5.27 11.87 4.39
C GLY A 99 -3.79 11.82 3.99
N GLU A 100 -3.10 10.73 4.26
CA GLU A 100 -1.66 10.58 4.05
C GLU A 100 -1.28 10.48 2.58
N THR A 101 -0.05 10.85 2.27
CA THR A 101 0.56 10.60 0.95
C THR A 101 1.28 9.26 0.97
N VAL A 102 0.95 8.39 0.00
CA VAL A 102 1.46 7.03 -0.07
C VAL A 102 2.05 6.74 -1.44
N VAL A 103 3.27 6.19 -1.46
CA VAL A 103 3.87 5.56 -2.63
C VAL A 103 3.81 4.05 -2.44
N LEU A 104 3.04 3.37 -3.29
CA LEU A 104 2.98 1.91 -3.36
C LEU A 104 3.88 1.41 -4.49
N ASP A 105 4.95 0.72 -4.12
CA ASP A 105 5.93 0.13 -5.02
C ASP A 105 5.82 -1.39 -4.98
N SER A 106 5.12 -1.93 -5.98
CA SER A 106 4.76 -3.34 -6.10
C SER A 106 4.98 -3.82 -7.53
N HIS A 107 5.13 -5.14 -7.72
CA HIS A 107 5.16 -5.98 -8.95
C HIS A 107 5.74 -5.45 -10.29
N ASP A 108 5.48 -4.21 -10.72
CA ASP A 108 6.14 -3.60 -11.88
C ASP A 108 7.57 -3.16 -11.48
N ARG A 109 8.56 -3.42 -12.36
CA ARG A 109 9.98 -3.21 -12.04
C ARG A 109 10.30 -1.75 -11.77
N ASP A 110 9.78 -0.85 -12.61
CA ASP A 110 10.18 0.56 -12.61
C ASP A 110 9.03 1.52 -12.33
N LYS A 111 7.82 1.00 -12.03
CA LYS A 111 6.65 1.82 -11.76
C LYS A 111 6.14 1.64 -10.34
N CYS A 112 5.56 2.72 -9.82
CA CYS A 112 4.87 2.77 -8.55
C CYS A 112 3.55 3.54 -8.71
N ILE A 113 2.68 3.39 -7.72
CA ILE A 113 1.43 4.13 -7.63
C ILE A 113 1.59 5.17 -6.53
N VAL A 114 1.34 6.43 -6.86
CA VAL A 114 1.31 7.55 -5.92
C VAL A 114 -0.14 7.88 -5.60
N PHE A 115 -0.49 7.80 -4.33
CA PHE A 115 -1.75 8.21 -3.76
C PHE A 115 -1.52 9.51 -2.95
N LYS A 116 -2.26 10.57 -3.27
CA LYS A 116 -2.17 11.86 -2.57
C LYS A 116 -3.51 12.57 -2.64
N HIS A 117 -4.16 12.81 -1.50
CA HIS A 117 -5.52 13.38 -1.45
C HIS A 117 -6.49 12.58 -2.34
N ALA A 118 -7.20 13.19 -3.30
CA ALA A 118 -8.06 12.48 -4.25
C ALA A 118 -7.33 12.02 -5.53
N MET A 119 -6.01 12.21 -5.60
CA MET A 119 -5.20 11.96 -6.79
C MET A 119 -4.53 10.58 -6.74
N VAL A 120 -4.60 9.87 -7.86
CA VAL A 120 -3.83 8.65 -8.10
C VAL A 120 -3.00 8.80 -9.38
N LYS A 121 -1.69 8.58 -9.28
CA LYS A 121 -0.77 8.61 -10.41
C LYS A 121 0.02 7.31 -10.49
N LEU A 122 0.27 6.85 -11.71
CA LEU A 122 1.24 5.80 -11.97
C LEU A 122 2.52 6.51 -12.44
N GLU A 123 3.59 6.35 -11.68
CA GLU A 123 4.85 7.06 -11.90
C GLU A 123 6.03 6.10 -12.02
N ASN A 124 7.11 6.57 -12.64
CA ASN A 124 8.38 5.85 -12.55
C ASN A 124 8.95 6.02 -11.13
N ILE A 125 9.46 4.93 -10.55
CA ILE A 125 10.01 4.95 -9.18
C ILE A 125 11.20 5.93 -9.05
N GLY A 126 11.97 6.15 -10.11
CA GLY A 126 13.06 7.13 -10.13
C GLY A 126 12.58 8.59 -10.04
N ASN A 127 11.31 8.86 -10.34
CA ASN A 127 10.75 10.22 -10.35
C ASN A 127 10.06 10.62 -9.03
N VAL A 128 9.87 9.68 -8.09
CA VAL A 128 9.16 9.96 -6.83
C VAL A 128 10.07 10.29 -5.66
N GLY A 129 11.39 10.45 -5.88
CA GLY A 129 12.34 10.78 -4.82
C GLY A 129 11.98 12.05 -4.03
N HIS A 130 11.41 13.06 -4.70
CA HIS A 130 10.91 14.27 -4.04
C HIS A 130 9.77 14.00 -3.04
N ILE A 131 8.92 13.00 -3.31
CA ILE A 131 7.85 12.56 -2.41
C ILE A 131 8.43 11.72 -1.28
N LEU A 132 9.36 10.82 -1.60
CA LEU A 132 9.96 9.89 -0.64
C LEU A 132 10.95 10.57 0.32
N ASN A 133 11.44 11.76 0.01
CA ASN A 133 12.28 12.55 0.92
C ASN A 133 11.50 13.20 2.07
N GLU A 134 10.18 13.33 1.95
CA GLU A 134 9.34 13.87 3.02
C GLU A 134 9.08 12.78 4.07
N GLU A 135 9.55 12.99 5.31
CA GLU A 135 9.51 12.00 6.40
C GLU A 135 8.09 11.66 6.88
N THR A 136 7.11 12.50 6.56
CA THR A 136 5.69 12.27 6.85
C THR A 136 5.03 11.33 5.84
N ASN A 137 5.63 11.11 4.68
CA ASN A 137 5.03 10.30 3.63
C ASN A 137 5.30 8.81 3.83
N TRP A 138 4.42 7.98 3.29
CA TRP A 138 4.49 6.52 3.41
C TRP A 138 5.00 5.87 2.13
N TYR A 139 5.93 4.94 2.28
CA TYR A 139 6.49 4.12 1.23
C TYR A 139 6.20 2.65 1.50
N LEU A 140 5.18 2.12 0.82
CA LEU A 140 4.76 0.72 0.94
C LEU A 140 5.41 -0.09 -0.17
N VAL A 141 6.17 -1.12 0.20
CA VAL A 141 6.96 -1.93 -0.75
C VAL A 141 6.51 -3.38 -0.65
N ASP A 142 6.12 -3.96 -1.79
CA ASP A 142 5.71 -5.36 -1.88
C ASP A 142 6.70 -6.18 -2.69
N THR A 143 7.38 -7.14 -2.04
CA THR A 143 8.34 -8.09 -2.66
C THR A 143 9.47 -7.45 -3.49
N LYS A 144 9.80 -6.18 -3.25
CA LYS A 144 10.90 -5.46 -3.90
C LYS A 144 11.94 -5.01 -2.87
N LYS A 145 13.16 -4.75 -3.33
CA LYS A 145 14.17 -4.07 -2.52
C LYS A 145 13.76 -2.59 -2.38
N PRO A 146 13.52 -2.08 -1.17
CA PRO A 146 13.12 -0.69 -0.98
C PRO A 146 14.25 0.26 -1.35
N LEU A 147 13.90 1.40 -1.95
CA LEU A 147 14.81 2.54 -2.05
C LEU A 147 15.04 3.17 -0.66
N ARG A 148 16.20 3.81 -0.47
CA ARG A 148 16.57 4.44 0.80
C ARG A 148 16.27 5.93 0.74
N TYR A 149 15.14 6.33 1.34
CA TYR A 149 14.72 7.72 1.50
C TYR A 149 14.24 8.00 2.94
N GLY A 150 13.79 9.24 3.21
CA GLY A 150 13.33 9.70 4.53
C GLY A 150 11.92 9.22 4.92
N ALA A 151 11.08 8.89 3.94
CA ALA A 151 9.71 8.42 4.15
C ALA A 151 9.60 7.18 5.06
N ILE A 152 8.47 7.10 5.77
CA ILE A 152 8.07 5.93 6.56
C ILE A 152 7.93 4.74 5.62
N THR A 153 8.85 3.78 5.73
CA THR A 153 8.94 2.65 4.80
C THR A 153 8.41 1.38 5.45
N ILE A 154 7.39 0.77 4.85
CA ILE A 154 6.91 -0.57 5.23
C ILE A 154 7.20 -1.53 4.08
N LEU A 155 8.10 -2.48 4.30
CA LEU A 155 8.37 -3.57 3.38
C LEU A 155 7.60 -4.81 3.84
N VAL A 156 6.74 -5.35 2.98
CA VAL A 156 6.18 -6.69 3.16
C VAL A 156 6.95 -7.70 2.31
N SER A 157 7.40 -8.78 2.92
CA SER A 157 8.13 -9.85 2.23
C SER A 157 7.75 -11.23 2.77
N SER A 158 7.87 -12.25 1.93
CA SER A 158 7.79 -13.64 2.41
C SER A 158 9.12 -14.05 3.03
N GLN A 159 9.10 -14.95 4.02
CA GLN A 159 10.31 -15.61 4.48
C GLN A 159 10.79 -16.59 3.40
N THR A 160 11.48 -16.08 2.38
CA THR A 160 12.39 -16.89 1.57
C THR A 160 13.76 -16.80 2.23
N HIS A 161 14.45 -17.94 2.36
CA HIS A 161 15.68 -18.14 3.15
C HIS A 161 16.89 -17.26 2.75
N ASP A 162 16.73 -16.22 1.93
CA ASP A 162 17.81 -15.53 1.23
C ASP A 162 17.80 -14.00 1.38
N ILE A 163 17.46 -13.44 2.55
CA ILE A 163 17.75 -12.02 2.81
C ILE A 163 18.38 -11.84 4.19
N ILE A 164 19.62 -12.33 4.30
CA ILE A 164 20.67 -11.66 5.07
C ILE A 164 21.91 -11.66 4.19
N ARG A 165 22.22 -10.53 3.53
CA ARG A 165 23.58 -10.02 3.28
C ARG A 165 23.52 -8.50 3.10
#